data_AF-A0A6V8DXX8-F1
#
_entry.id   AF-A0A6V8DXX8-F1
#
_cell.length_a   1.000
_cell.length_b   1.000
_cell.length_c   1.000
_cell.angle_alpha   90.00
_cell.angle_beta   90.00
_cell.angle_gamma   90.00
#
_symmetry.space_group_name_H-M   'P 1'
#
loop_
_entity.id
_entity.type
_entity.pdbx_description
1 polymer ?
#
loop_
_entity_poly.entity_id
_entity_poly.type
_entity_poly.pdbx_seq_one_letter_code
_entity_poly.pdbx_strand_id
1 'polypeptide(L)'
;MIHMPRQLLQQCLSCGAWCLETICPKCGGTAQAAAPLKWSPEDHRANVRRQLNNVESPDWPQTIPTLPSVEEMRIRFAKEEEE
;
A
#
# COMPACT_ATOMS: atom_id res chain seq x y z
N MET A 1 17.10 24.11 -13.62
CA MET A 1 16.70 23.29 -12.44
C MET A 1 15.44 22.53 -12.83
N ILE A 2 15.50 21.21 -12.93
CA ILE A 2 14.29 20.40 -13.20
C ILE A 2 13.45 20.45 -11.93
N HIS A 3 12.31 21.12 -11.96
CA HIS A 3 11.38 21.16 -10.83
C HIS A 3 10.65 19.82 -10.81
N MET A 4 11.11 18.88 -9.98
CA MET A 4 10.41 17.62 -9.77
C MET A 4 9.05 17.93 -9.14
N PRO A 5 7.90 17.66 -9.81
CA PRO A 5 6.60 17.96 -9.25
C PRO A 5 6.44 17.17 -7.95
N ARG A 6 6.24 17.88 -6.84
CA ARG A 6 5.99 17.22 -5.55
C ARG A 6 4.60 16.61 -5.58
N GLN A 7 4.51 15.37 -5.14
CA GLN A 7 3.23 14.72 -4.93
C GLN A 7 2.44 15.51 -3.88
N LEU A 8 1.30 16.07 -4.29
CA LEU A 8 0.47 16.93 -3.45
C LEU A 8 -0.37 16.10 -2.47
N LEU A 9 -0.82 14.93 -2.89
CA LEU A 9 -1.66 14.07 -2.05
C LEU A 9 -0.84 13.39 -0.94
N GLN A 10 -1.20 13.68 0.30
CA GLN A 10 -0.65 13.08 1.51
C GLN A 10 -1.67 12.13 2.15
N GLN A 11 -1.17 11.10 2.84
CA GLN A 11 -1.96 10.21 3.68
C GLN A 11 -1.48 10.30 5.12
N CYS A 12 -2.42 10.43 6.06
CA CYS A 12 -2.12 10.43 7.48
C CYS A 12 -1.69 9.04 7.96
N LEU A 13 -0.54 8.95 8.64
CA LEU A 13 -0.03 7.69 9.20
C LEU A 13 -0.83 7.19 10.41
N SER A 14 -1.55 8.08 11.10
CA SER A 14 -2.28 7.74 12.32
C SER A 14 -3.72 7.28 12.06
N CYS A 15 -4.44 7.93 11.13
CA CYS A 15 -5.86 7.65 10.88
C CYS A 15 -6.18 7.26 9.44
N GLY A 16 -5.19 7.25 8.55
CA GLY A 16 -5.37 6.90 7.13
C GLY A 16 -6.11 7.94 6.29
N ALA A 17 -6.49 9.09 6.87
CA ALA A 17 -7.20 10.15 6.14
C ALA A 17 -6.29 10.81 5.08
N TRP A 18 -6.90 11.15 3.95
CA TRP A 18 -6.25 11.83 2.83
C TRP A 18 -6.32 13.34 3.03
N CYS A 19 -5.20 14.04 2.77
CA CYS A 19 -5.10 15.50 2.88
C CYS A 19 -4.03 16.05 1.95
N LEU A 20 -3.94 17.38 1.84
CA LEU A 20 -2.93 18.08 1.03
C LEU A 20 -1.84 18.73 1.90
N GLU A 21 -2.05 18.80 3.21
CA GLU A 21 -1.05 19.29 4.17
C GLU A 21 -0.20 18.15 4.75
N THR A 22 0.94 18.50 5.35
CA THR A 22 1.82 17.57 6.09
C THR A 22 1.31 17.24 7.49
N ILE A 23 0.27 17.94 7.96
CA ILE A 23 -0.40 17.73 9.24
C ILE A 23 -1.84 17.36 8.95
N CYS A 24 -2.31 16.23 9.49
CA CYS A 24 -3.65 15.76 9.22
C CYS A 24 -4.69 16.67 9.87
N PRO A 25 -5.65 17.25 9.11
CA PRO A 25 -6.69 18.11 9.67
C PRO A 25 -7.72 17.34 10.52
N LYS A 26 -7.77 16.01 10.39
CA LYS A 26 -8.75 15.16 11.11
C LYS A 26 -8.28 14.75 12.50
N CYS A 27 -6.99 14.47 12.68
CA CYS A 27 -6.45 13.95 13.94
C CYS A 27 -5.18 14.66 14.45
N GLY A 28 -4.64 15.61 13.70
CA GLY A 28 -3.38 16.31 14.04
C GLY A 28 -2.10 15.49 13.86
N GLY A 29 -2.21 14.22 13.43
CA GLY A 29 -1.06 13.36 13.17
C GLY A 29 -0.27 13.75 11.93
N THR A 30 0.95 13.20 11.78
CA THR A 30 1.80 13.45 10.62
C THR A 30 1.24 12.79 9.35
N ALA A 31 1.14 13.56 8.27
CA ALA A 31 0.78 13.06 6.95
C ALA A 31 1.99 13.05 6.02
N GLN A 32 2.12 11.99 5.24
CA GLN A 32 3.25 11.76 4.33
C GLN A 32 2.75 11.56 2.91
N ALA A 33 3.61 11.90 1.94
CA ALA A 33 3.30 11.76 0.52
C ALA A 33 2.94 10.30 0.23
N ALA A 34 1.79 10.11 -0.41
CA ALA A 34 1.31 8.75 -0.68
C ALA A 34 2.33 7.99 -1.54
N ALA A 35 2.52 6.70 -1.26
CA ALA A 35 3.42 5.90 -2.07
C ALA A 35 2.93 5.84 -3.53
N PRO A 36 3.83 5.67 -4.52
CA PRO A 36 3.43 5.40 -5.89
C PRO A 36 2.49 4.19 -5.93
N LEU A 37 1.33 4.36 -6.58
CA LEU A 37 0.26 3.36 -6.64
C LEU A 37 0.65 2.06 -7.36
N LYS A 38 1.74 2.06 -8.14
CA LYS A 38 2.10 0.93 -8.99
C LYS A 38 3.57 0.56 -8.84
N TRP A 39 3.81 -0.73 -8.63
CA TRP A 39 5.12 -1.35 -8.79
C TRP A 39 5.57 -1.25 -10.25
N SER A 40 6.80 -0.83 -10.51
CA SER A 40 7.43 -0.78 -11.84
C SER A 40 8.82 -1.44 -11.76
N PRO A 41 9.24 -2.20 -12.79
CA PRO A 41 10.59 -2.75 -12.87
C PRO A 41 11.69 -1.69 -12.77
N GLU A 42 11.41 -0.48 -13.24
CA GLU A 42 12.30 0.68 -13.25
C GLU A 42 12.27 1.47 -11.91
N ASP A 43 11.54 1.00 -10.90
CA ASP A 43 11.43 1.67 -9.61
C ASP A 43 12.74 1.60 -8.80
N HIS A 44 13.62 2.56 -9.06
CA HIS A 44 14.89 2.74 -8.35
C HIS A 44 14.73 2.97 -6.83
N ARG A 45 13.52 3.25 -6.33
CA ARG A 45 13.24 3.48 -4.91
C ARG A 45 12.59 2.28 -4.22
N ALA A 46 12.43 1.16 -4.93
CA ALA A 46 11.82 -0.05 -4.37
C ALA A 46 12.59 -0.58 -3.14
N ASN A 47 13.92 -0.53 -3.18
CA ASN A 47 14.79 -0.91 -2.06
C ASN A 47 14.52 -0.07 -0.79
N VAL A 48 14.47 1.26 -0.93
CA VAL A 48 14.19 2.17 0.19
C VAL A 48 12.80 1.91 0.77
N ARG A 49 11.80 1.67 -0.09
CA ARG A 49 10.44 1.36 0.38
C ARG A 49 10.35 0.03 1.13
N ARG A 50 11.09 -1.00 0.69
CA ARG A 50 11.17 -2.29 1.41
C ARG A 50 11.78 -2.15 2.79
N GLN A 51 12.84 -1.33 2.92
CA GLN A 51 13.47 -1.02 4.21
C GLN A 51 12.52 -0.25 5.14
N LEU A 52 11.83 0.78 4.65
CA LEU A 52 10.85 1.55 5.42
C LEU A 52 9.68 0.69 5.92
N ASN A 53 9.21 -0.24 5.09
CA ASN A 53 8.13 -1.15 5.44
C ASN A 53 8.60 -2.40 6.20
N ASN A 54 9.89 -2.50 6.53
CA ASN A 54 10.49 -3.64 7.23
C ASN A 54 10.14 -5.01 6.59
N VAL A 55 10.12 -5.07 5.26
CA VAL A 55 9.67 -6.24 4.48
C VAL A 55 10.58 -7.46 4.70
N GLU A 56 11.85 -7.22 5.03
CA GLU A 56 12.85 -8.28 5.26
C GLU A 56 12.73 -8.92 6.65
N SER A 57 11.84 -8.43 7.51
CA SER A 57 11.62 -9.03 8.83
C SER A 57 10.90 -10.39 8.71
N PRO A 58 11.25 -11.35 9.58
CA PRO A 58 10.61 -12.68 9.58
C PRO A 58 9.11 -12.63 9.92
N ASP A 59 8.65 -11.55 10.56
CA ASP A 59 7.25 -11.34 10.93
C ASP A 59 6.41 -10.77 9.78
N TRP A 60 7.03 -10.11 8.80
CA TRP A 60 6.32 -9.49 7.67
C TRP A 60 5.46 -10.48 6.85
N PRO A 61 5.93 -11.69 6.49
CA PRO A 61 5.12 -12.68 5.79
C PRO A 61 3.80 -13.03 6.50
N GLN A 62 3.75 -12.93 7.83
CA GLN A 62 2.54 -13.23 8.61
C GLN A 62 1.45 -12.16 8.46
N THR A 63 1.82 -10.96 7.98
CA THR A 63 0.88 -9.85 7.74
C THR A 63 0.22 -9.91 6.36
N ILE A 64 0.71 -10.79 5.47
CA ILE A 64 0.20 -10.91 4.11
C ILE A 64 -1.12 -11.69 4.13
N PRO A 65 -2.18 -11.20 3.45
CA PRO A 65 -3.41 -11.97 3.31
C PRO A 65 -3.17 -13.31 2.63
N THR A 66 -3.64 -14.39 3.24
CA THR A 66 -3.59 -15.73 2.64
C THR A 66 -4.70 -15.87 1.61
N LEU A 67 -4.39 -16.44 0.45
CA LEU A 67 -5.39 -16.82 -0.54
C LEU A 67 -6.16 -18.07 -0.07
N PRO A 68 -7.44 -18.20 -0.42
CA PRO A 68 -8.18 -19.46 -0.23
C PRO A 68 -7.50 -20.61 -0.96
N SER A 69 -7.82 -21.84 -0.58
CA SER A 69 -7.24 -23.02 -1.24
C SER A 69 -7.69 -23.10 -2.70
N VAL A 70 -6.90 -23.77 -3.54
CA VAL A 70 -7.24 -23.97 -4.94
C VAL A 70 -8.59 -24.69 -5.08
N GLU A 71 -8.87 -25.64 -4.20
CA GLU A 71 -10.13 -26.37 -4.20
C GLU A 71 -11.32 -25.48 -3.82
N GLU A 72 -11.16 -24.65 -2.79
CA GLU A 72 -12.18 -23.66 -2.40
C GLU A 72 -12.47 -22.66 -3.52
N MET A 73 -11.43 -22.24 -4.25
CA MET A 73 -11.61 -21.36 -5.42
C MET A 73 -12.39 -22.07 -6.52
N ARG A 74 -12.07 -23.33 -6.84
CA ARG A 74 -12.79 -24.12 -7.86
C ARG A 74 -14.26 -24.33 -7.49
N ILE A 75 -14.55 -24.64 -6.23
CA ILE A 75 -15.92 -24.79 -5.73
C ILE A 75 -16.69 -23.46 -5.84
N ARG A 76 -16.05 -22.33 -5.51
CA ARG A 76 -16.67 -21.01 -5.66
C ARG A 76 -17.04 -20.71 -7.11
N PHE A 77 -16.11 -20.94 -8.05
CA PHE A 77 -16.36 -20.74 -9.48
C PHE A 77 -17.50 -21.63 -10.00
N ALA A 78 -17.55 -22.91 -9.61
CA ALA A 78 -18.62 -23.81 -10.03
C ALA A 78 -20.01 -23.36 -9.50
N LYS A 79 -20.08 -22.84 -8.27
CA LYS A 79 -21.32 -22.30 -7.70
C LYS A 79 -21.78 -21.01 -8.38
N GLU A 80 -20.84 -20.13 -8.77
CA GLU A 80 -21.15 -18.89 -9.49
C GLU A 80 -21.64 -19.15 -10.94
N GLU A 81 -21.29 -20.28 -11.56
CA GLU A 81 -21.80 -20.66 -12.88
C GLU A 81 -23.21 -21.30 -12.83
N GLU A 82 -23.62 -21.83 -11.67
CA GLU A 82 -24.94 -22.45 -11.47
C GLU A 82 -26.05 -21.44 -11.09
N GLU A 83 -25.67 -20.21 -10.71
CA GLU A 83 -26.57 -19.11 -10.31
C GLU A 83 -26.89 -18.16 -11.48
#